data_AF-A0A1E3H4N3-F1
#
_entry.id   AF-A0A1E3H4N3-F1
#
_cell.length_a   1.000
_cell.length_b   1.000
_cell.length_c   1.000
_cell.angle_alpha   90.00
_cell.angle_beta   90.00
_cell.angle_gamma   90.00
#
_symmetry.space_group_name_H-M   'P 1'
#
loop_
_entity.id
_entity.type
_entity.pdbx_description
1 polymer ?
#
loop_
_entity_poly.entity_id
_entity_poly.type
_entity_poly.pdbx_seq_one_letter_code
_entity_poly.pdbx_strand_id
1 'polypeptide(L)'
;MSVSPSAVPAEGATEKKTFPIPDGVFAETVVSVKHYTDRLFKFRVTRPPSFRFRSGEFVMIGLPNAEKPVFRAYSVASPSWDEELEFFSIKVPNGPLTEHLQKIQVGDTVLMRKKPTGTLVLDALVPGKRLYMFSTGTGVAPFASLIRDPETYEKFDEVILTQTCREVSELAYIKELVEDIRNDPLVGEFAAEKLTLFTSRRASPMSAPNASPTCSRAAACSSCSTCRRSIRSSIAA
;
A
#
# COMPACT_ATOMS: atom_id res chain seq x y z
N MET A 1 -57.98 -17.36 -20.55
CA MET A 1 -56.88 -17.95 -19.76
C MET A 1 -55.65 -17.07 -19.94
N SER A 2 -55.54 -16.04 -19.11
CA SER A 2 -54.45 -15.06 -19.11
C SER A 2 -53.59 -15.32 -17.88
N VAL A 3 -52.36 -15.82 -18.08
CA VAL A 3 -51.41 -16.08 -17.00
C VAL A 3 -50.54 -14.84 -16.85
N SER A 4 -50.72 -14.13 -15.73
CA SER A 4 -49.82 -13.06 -15.29
C SER A 4 -48.52 -13.66 -14.73
N PRO A 5 -47.33 -13.13 -15.04
CA PRO A 5 -46.11 -13.55 -14.38
C PRO A 5 -46.00 -12.88 -13.00
N SER A 6 -45.87 -13.72 -11.98
CA SER A 6 -45.63 -13.35 -10.59
C SER A 6 -44.24 -12.70 -10.47
N ALA A 7 -44.20 -11.48 -9.95
CA ALA A 7 -42.97 -10.81 -9.55
C ALA A 7 -42.33 -11.57 -8.36
N VAL A 8 -41.05 -11.90 -8.50
CA VAL A 8 -40.22 -12.42 -7.42
C VAL A 8 -39.66 -11.22 -6.66
N PRO A 9 -39.85 -11.08 -5.34
CA PRO A 9 -39.26 -9.99 -4.57
C PRO A 9 -37.75 -10.22 -4.42
N ALA A 10 -36.96 -9.19 -4.70
CA ALA A 10 -35.54 -9.15 -4.39
C ALA A 10 -35.35 -8.97 -2.87
N GLU A 11 -34.87 -10.01 -2.21
CA GLU A 11 -34.65 -10.05 -0.76
C GLU A 11 -33.14 -9.97 -0.48
N GLY A 12 -32.74 -9.09 0.44
CA GLY A 12 -31.39 -9.12 1.01
C GLY A 12 -30.65 -7.79 1.24
N ALA A 13 -31.32 -6.70 1.62
CA ALA A 13 -30.61 -5.57 2.25
C ALA A 13 -30.18 -6.01 3.65
N THR A 14 -28.90 -6.31 3.84
CA THR A 14 -28.36 -6.69 5.15
C THR A 14 -28.44 -5.48 6.09
N GLU A 15 -29.29 -5.54 7.11
CA GLU A 15 -29.33 -4.52 8.17
C GLU A 15 -27.93 -4.37 8.78
N LYS A 16 -27.28 -3.22 8.56
CA LYS A 16 -26.00 -2.88 9.20
C LYS A 16 -26.28 -2.72 10.69
N LYS A 17 -25.91 -3.74 11.48
CA LYS A 17 -25.84 -3.61 12.94
C LYS A 17 -25.02 -2.37 13.27
N THR A 18 -25.69 -1.37 13.83
CA THR A 18 -25.07 -0.09 14.18
C THR A 18 -24.45 -0.24 15.56
N PHE A 19 -23.12 -0.30 15.63
CA PHE A 19 -22.40 -0.29 16.90
C PHE A 19 -22.09 1.16 17.30
N PRO A 20 -22.11 1.48 18.61
CA PRO A 20 -21.77 2.82 19.06
C PRO A 20 -20.32 3.16 18.70
N ILE A 21 -20.10 4.39 18.26
CA ILE A 21 -18.76 4.92 17.99
C ILE A 21 -18.08 5.18 19.34
N PRO A 22 -16.90 4.60 19.61
CA PRO A 22 -16.18 4.83 20.87
C PRO A 22 -15.78 6.30 21.05
N ASP A 23 -15.59 6.73 22.30
CA ASP A 23 -15.01 8.05 22.58
C ASP A 23 -13.55 8.14 22.10
N GLY A 24 -13.13 9.36 21.74
CA GLY A 24 -11.73 9.64 21.41
C GLY A 24 -11.26 9.11 20.03
N VAL A 25 -12.18 8.70 19.16
CA VAL A 25 -11.89 8.42 17.74
C VAL A 25 -12.62 9.39 16.82
N PHE A 26 -12.16 9.47 15.58
CA PHE A 26 -12.87 10.04 14.45
C PHE A 26 -13.65 8.95 13.73
N ALA A 27 -14.80 9.30 13.18
CA ALA A 27 -15.63 8.42 12.37
C ALA A 27 -15.72 9.02 10.97
N GLU A 28 -14.92 8.47 10.07
CA GLU A 28 -14.75 8.99 8.71
C GLU A 28 -15.50 8.14 7.71
N THR A 29 -15.97 8.77 6.63
CA THR A 29 -16.78 8.10 5.61
C THR A 29 -15.89 7.67 4.45
N VAL A 30 -16.07 6.44 3.97
CA VAL A 30 -15.40 5.94 2.77
C VAL A 30 -15.91 6.68 1.54
N VAL A 31 -15.01 7.35 0.83
CA VAL A 31 -15.32 8.13 -0.39
C VAL A 31 -15.08 7.30 -1.64
N SER A 32 -14.02 6.49 -1.68
CA SER A 32 -13.72 5.65 -2.84
C SER A 32 -13.02 4.36 -2.42
N VAL A 33 -13.21 3.31 -3.24
CA VAL A 33 -12.57 2.00 -3.07
C VAL A 33 -12.12 1.50 -4.44
N LYS A 34 -10.86 1.07 -4.55
CA LYS A 34 -10.30 0.43 -5.76
C LYS A 34 -9.55 -0.84 -5.38
N HIS A 35 -9.99 -1.96 -5.92
CA HIS A 35 -9.31 -3.25 -5.76
C HIS A 35 -8.28 -3.44 -6.88
N TYR A 36 -7.05 -3.78 -6.50
CA TYR A 36 -5.95 -4.07 -7.42
C TYR A 36 -5.82 -5.56 -7.69
N THR A 37 -5.93 -6.37 -6.63
CA THR A 37 -5.88 -7.83 -6.72
C THR A 37 -6.91 -8.45 -5.76
N ASP A 38 -6.99 -9.78 -5.77
CA ASP A 38 -7.66 -10.59 -4.76
C ASP A 38 -7.10 -10.36 -3.35
N ARG A 39 -5.91 -9.74 -3.23
CA ARG A 39 -5.20 -9.47 -1.99
C ARG A 39 -4.99 -8.00 -1.67
N LEU A 40 -5.09 -7.08 -2.63
CA LEU A 40 -4.71 -5.68 -2.44
C LEU A 40 -5.81 -4.73 -2.89
N PHE A 41 -6.02 -3.68 -2.11
CA PHE A 41 -6.96 -2.60 -2.44
C PHE A 41 -6.54 -1.30 -1.77
N LYS A 42 -6.93 -0.19 -2.40
CA LYS A 42 -6.87 1.14 -1.78
C LYS A 42 -8.28 1.63 -1.50
N PHE A 43 -8.41 2.45 -0.48
CA PHE A 43 -9.64 3.18 -0.20
C PHE A 43 -9.30 4.57 0.33
N ARG A 44 -10.20 5.52 0.09
CA ARG A 44 -10.09 6.89 0.58
C ARG A 44 -11.24 7.18 1.53
N VAL A 45 -10.96 7.94 2.58
CA VAL A 45 -11.95 8.37 3.56
C VAL A 45 -11.89 9.89 3.74
N THR A 46 -12.96 10.48 4.26
CA THR A 46 -12.98 11.88 4.66
C THR A 46 -11.86 12.20 5.66
N ARG A 47 -11.34 13.42 5.61
CA ARG A 47 -10.33 13.89 6.55
C ARG A 47 -10.96 14.77 7.63
N PRO A 48 -10.75 14.48 8.92
CA PRO A 48 -11.21 15.37 9.98
C PRO A 48 -10.49 16.74 9.88
N PRO A 49 -11.19 17.87 9.97
CA PRO A 49 -10.58 19.21 9.81
C PRO A 49 -9.47 19.51 10.83
N SER A 50 -9.53 18.92 12.02
CA SER A 50 -8.51 19.05 13.06
C SER A 50 -7.33 18.09 12.94
N PHE A 51 -7.38 17.15 11.98
CA PHE A 51 -6.37 16.11 11.85
C PHE A 51 -5.14 16.62 11.10
N ARG A 52 -3.99 16.53 11.77
CA ARG A 52 -2.67 16.94 11.26
C ARG A 52 -1.72 15.77 11.44
N PHE A 53 -0.96 15.45 10.40
CA PHE A 53 0.04 14.38 10.37
C PHE A 53 1.17 14.81 9.44
N ARG A 54 2.33 14.17 9.57
CA ARG A 54 3.43 14.31 8.61
C ARG A 54 3.41 13.16 7.62
N SER A 55 3.74 13.46 6.37
CA SER A 55 3.81 12.44 5.32
C SER A 55 4.76 11.29 5.75
N GLY A 56 4.28 10.06 5.61
CA GLY A 56 4.96 8.84 6.08
C GLY A 56 4.54 8.34 7.47
N GLU A 57 3.76 9.09 8.24
CA GLU A 57 3.17 8.61 9.50
C GLU A 57 2.02 7.60 9.28
N PHE A 58 1.65 6.91 10.35
CA PHE A 58 0.54 5.98 10.38
C PHE A 58 -0.48 6.34 11.48
N VAL A 59 -1.70 5.86 11.30
CA VAL A 59 -2.79 5.97 12.27
C VAL A 59 -3.35 4.60 12.59
N MET A 60 -4.07 4.51 13.71
CA MET A 60 -4.80 3.32 14.06
C MET A 60 -6.22 3.42 13.50
N ILE A 61 -6.57 2.55 12.56
CA ILE A 61 -7.93 2.46 12.02
C ILE A 61 -8.65 1.19 12.48
N GLY A 62 -9.97 1.24 12.50
CA GLY A 62 -10.86 0.14 12.87
C GLY A 62 -12.23 0.28 12.19
N LEU A 63 -13.13 -0.65 12.47
CA LEU A 63 -14.49 -0.65 11.97
C LEU A 63 -15.50 -0.68 13.13
N PRO A 64 -16.66 -0.03 13.01
CA PRO A 64 -17.72 -0.09 14.02
C PRO A 64 -18.53 -1.38 13.87
N ASN A 65 -17.88 -2.55 14.01
CA ASN A 65 -18.48 -3.87 13.80
C ASN A 65 -18.57 -4.72 15.09
N ALA A 66 -18.15 -4.17 16.23
CA ALA A 66 -18.19 -4.81 17.53
C ALA A 66 -18.25 -3.76 18.64
N GLU A 67 -18.74 -4.12 19.83
CA GLU A 67 -18.72 -3.25 21.02
C GLU A 67 -17.31 -2.77 21.39
N LYS A 68 -16.30 -3.60 21.12
CA LYS A 68 -14.88 -3.26 21.25
C LYS A 68 -14.21 -3.37 19.88
N PRO A 69 -14.15 -2.27 19.09
CA PRO A 69 -13.55 -2.30 17.77
C PRO A 69 -12.08 -2.72 17.79
N VAL A 70 -11.71 -3.56 16.83
CA VAL A 70 -10.32 -3.95 16.61
C VAL A 70 -9.62 -2.85 15.82
N PHE A 71 -8.52 -2.32 16.37
CA PHE A 71 -7.68 -1.34 15.68
C PHE A 71 -6.40 -1.96 15.14
N ARG A 72 -5.97 -1.51 13.97
CA ARG A 72 -4.66 -1.85 13.38
C ARG A 72 -3.98 -0.60 12.85
N ALA A 73 -2.65 -0.63 12.83
CA ALA A 73 -1.83 0.43 12.29
C ALA A 73 -1.90 0.42 10.77
N TYR A 74 -2.15 1.58 10.18
CA TYR A 74 -2.19 1.82 8.74
C TYR A 74 -1.46 3.11 8.43
N SER A 75 -0.44 3.02 7.58
CA SER A 75 0.24 4.20 7.04
C SER A 75 -0.77 5.02 6.24
N VAL A 76 -0.77 6.32 6.47
CA VAL A 76 -1.54 7.25 5.64
C VAL A 76 -0.79 7.34 4.31
N ALA A 77 -1.43 6.93 3.23
CA ALA A 77 -0.83 6.91 1.91
C ALA A 77 -0.96 8.26 1.20
N SER A 78 -1.98 9.07 1.50
CA SER A 78 -2.10 10.43 0.95
C SER A 78 -1.08 11.39 1.56
N PRO A 79 -0.66 12.45 0.84
CA PRO A 79 0.23 13.45 1.39
C PRO A 79 -0.46 14.30 2.46
N SER A 80 0.33 14.95 3.31
CA SER A 80 -0.14 15.73 4.47
C SER A 80 -1.10 16.88 4.13
N TRP A 81 -1.13 17.34 2.89
CA TRP A 81 -1.96 18.44 2.39
C TRP A 81 -3.27 17.98 1.71
N ASP A 82 -3.44 16.69 1.42
CA ASP A 82 -4.63 16.15 0.73
C ASP A 82 -5.91 16.34 1.56
N GLU A 83 -7.04 16.62 0.92
CA GLU A 83 -8.34 16.81 1.57
C GLU A 83 -8.94 15.48 2.05
N GLU A 84 -8.45 14.35 1.55
CA GLU A 84 -8.88 13.01 1.97
C GLU A 84 -7.71 12.17 2.46
N LEU A 85 -8.03 11.13 3.24
CA LEU A 85 -7.05 10.16 3.72
C LEU A 85 -7.11 8.89 2.88
N GLU A 86 -6.00 8.57 2.23
CA GLU A 86 -5.84 7.32 1.47
C GLU A 86 -5.17 6.25 2.31
N PHE A 87 -5.66 5.02 2.20
CA PHE A 87 -5.05 3.84 2.81
C PHE A 87 -4.87 2.73 1.77
N PHE A 88 -3.74 2.05 1.84
CA PHE A 88 -3.45 0.87 1.02
C PHE A 88 -3.39 -0.37 1.91
N SER A 89 -4.26 -1.34 1.65
CA SER A 89 -4.49 -2.48 2.52
C SER A 89 -4.29 -3.82 1.80
N ILE A 90 -3.83 -4.79 2.58
CA ILE A 90 -3.88 -6.20 2.24
C ILE A 90 -5.19 -6.83 2.70
N LYS A 91 -5.64 -7.86 2.00
CA LYS A 91 -6.75 -8.76 2.35
C LYS A 91 -6.14 -10.04 2.89
N VAL A 92 -6.24 -10.23 4.21
CA VAL A 92 -5.78 -11.45 4.89
C VAL A 92 -7.01 -12.28 5.24
N PRO A 93 -7.11 -13.54 4.77
CA PRO A 93 -8.16 -14.46 5.18
C PRO A 93 -8.15 -14.64 6.70
N ASN A 94 -9.32 -14.61 7.34
CA ASN A 94 -9.49 -14.71 8.79
C ASN A 94 -8.74 -13.62 9.59
N GLY A 95 -8.43 -12.48 8.95
CA GLY A 95 -7.79 -11.36 9.61
C GLY A 95 -8.83 -10.54 10.40
N PRO A 96 -8.61 -10.23 11.69
CA PRO A 96 -9.64 -9.70 12.58
C PRO A 96 -10.19 -8.32 12.17
N LEU A 97 -9.45 -7.57 11.35
CA LEU A 97 -9.91 -6.33 10.75
C LEU A 97 -10.06 -6.47 9.23
N THR A 98 -9.04 -7.01 8.56
CA THR A 98 -8.98 -7.06 7.08
C THR A 98 -10.08 -7.90 6.46
N GLU A 99 -10.61 -8.90 7.18
CA GLU A 99 -11.73 -9.72 6.69
C GLU A 99 -12.99 -8.88 6.44
N HIS A 100 -13.22 -7.88 7.30
CA HIS A 100 -14.32 -6.93 7.17
C HIS A 100 -13.91 -5.73 6.32
N LEU A 101 -12.68 -5.23 6.48
CA LEU A 101 -12.19 -4.05 5.77
C LEU A 101 -12.14 -4.27 4.25
N GLN A 102 -11.91 -5.49 3.77
CA GLN A 102 -11.94 -5.78 2.33
C GLN A 102 -13.33 -5.63 1.69
N LYS A 103 -14.39 -5.61 2.50
CA LYS A 103 -15.80 -5.55 2.06
C LYS A 103 -16.38 -4.14 2.13
N ILE A 104 -15.58 -3.15 2.52
CA ILE A 104 -16.06 -1.77 2.65
C ILE A 104 -16.53 -1.22 1.31
N GLN A 105 -17.56 -0.39 1.38
CA GLN A 105 -18.17 0.29 0.25
C GLN A 105 -18.18 1.80 0.51
N VAL A 106 -18.36 2.57 -0.56
CA VAL A 106 -18.57 4.02 -0.46
C VAL A 106 -19.76 4.30 0.47
N GLY A 107 -19.59 5.25 1.38
CA GLY A 107 -20.57 5.58 2.43
C GLY A 107 -20.42 4.78 3.73
N ASP A 108 -19.54 3.78 3.79
CA ASP A 108 -19.23 3.09 5.05
C ASP A 108 -18.43 3.95 6.02
N THR A 109 -18.53 3.64 7.31
CA THR A 109 -17.79 4.33 8.37
C THR A 109 -16.51 3.58 8.73
N VAL A 110 -15.40 4.30 8.80
CA VAL A 110 -14.10 3.86 9.33
C VAL A 110 -13.78 4.64 10.60
N LEU A 111 -13.40 3.92 11.64
CA LEU A 111 -12.95 4.53 12.90
C LEU A 111 -11.46 4.82 12.82
N MET A 112 -11.04 6.02 13.23
CA MET A 112 -9.64 6.43 13.22
C MET A 112 -9.23 7.06 14.56
N ARG A 113 -8.13 6.60 15.16
CA ARG A 113 -7.58 7.27 16.35
C ARG A 113 -6.97 8.61 15.98
N LYS A 114 -7.14 9.59 16.87
CA LYS A 114 -6.77 10.99 16.62
C LYS A 114 -5.26 11.26 16.53
N LYS A 115 -4.43 10.39 17.12
CA LYS A 115 -2.98 10.60 17.21
C LYS A 115 -2.26 9.83 16.09
N PRO A 116 -1.70 10.51 15.07
CA PRO A 116 -0.75 9.88 14.17
C PRO A 116 0.58 9.66 14.87
N THR A 117 1.32 8.66 14.41
CA THR A 117 2.66 8.34 14.91
C THR A 117 3.45 7.67 13.80
N GLY A 118 4.77 7.68 13.87
CA GLY A 118 5.60 7.01 12.89
C GLY A 118 7.05 7.44 13.00
N THR A 119 7.93 6.62 12.41
CA THR A 119 9.37 6.90 12.35
C THR A 119 9.81 7.31 10.95
N LEU A 120 8.96 7.11 9.94
CA LEU A 120 9.26 7.41 8.53
C LEU A 120 8.92 8.88 8.22
N VAL A 121 9.58 9.79 8.94
CA VAL A 121 9.43 11.24 8.77
C VAL A 121 10.76 11.83 8.30
N LEU A 122 10.70 12.81 7.39
CA LEU A 122 11.91 13.40 6.81
C LEU A 122 12.79 14.10 7.84
N ASP A 123 12.22 14.66 8.91
CA ASP A 123 12.96 15.34 9.98
C ASP A 123 13.89 14.42 10.78
N ALA A 124 13.64 13.11 10.75
CA ALA A 124 14.50 12.14 11.41
C ALA A 124 15.78 11.83 10.59
N LEU A 125 15.87 12.34 9.36
CA LEU A 125 17.01 12.14 8.47
C LEU A 125 17.95 13.33 8.54
N VAL A 126 19.25 13.03 8.54
CA VAL A 126 20.26 14.07 8.29
C VAL A 126 20.15 14.55 6.84
N PRO A 127 20.39 15.85 6.58
CA PRO A 127 20.41 16.38 5.22
C PRO A 127 21.35 15.57 4.32
N GLY A 128 20.89 15.29 3.11
CA GLY A 128 21.64 14.45 2.18
C GLY A 128 21.14 14.62 0.75
N LYS A 129 21.97 14.21 -0.20
CA LYS A 129 21.64 14.34 -1.62
C LYS A 129 20.54 13.38 -2.07
N ARG A 130 20.59 12.13 -1.60
CA ARG A 130 19.80 11.02 -2.14
C ARG A 130 18.94 10.38 -1.05
N LEU A 131 17.64 10.29 -1.29
CA LEU A 131 16.71 9.58 -0.44
C LEU A 131 16.40 8.20 -1.03
N TYR A 132 16.76 7.15 -0.32
CA TYR A 132 16.40 5.78 -0.69
C TYR A 132 15.21 5.29 0.14
N MET A 133 14.16 4.85 -0.55
CA MET A 133 12.96 4.28 0.03
C MET A 133 12.87 2.79 -0.35
N PHE A 134 13.05 1.91 0.63
CA PHE A 134 12.98 0.46 0.42
C PHE A 134 11.67 -0.10 0.94
N SER A 135 10.82 -0.57 0.03
CA SER A 135 9.51 -1.14 0.35
C SER A 135 9.28 -2.52 -0.23
N THR A 136 8.46 -3.29 0.48
CA THR A 136 7.94 -4.58 0.01
C THR A 136 6.45 -4.67 0.30
N GLY A 137 5.66 -5.23 -0.64
CA GLY A 137 4.21 -5.37 -0.49
C GLY A 137 3.50 -4.06 -0.10
N THR A 138 2.66 -4.07 0.93
CA THR A 138 1.95 -2.86 1.41
C THR A 138 2.86 -1.85 2.13
N GLY A 139 4.14 -2.18 2.35
CA GLY A 139 5.13 -1.25 2.94
C GLY A 139 5.44 -0.04 2.06
N VAL A 140 4.90 0.04 0.85
CA VAL A 140 4.95 1.22 -0.02
C VAL A 140 4.00 2.34 0.42
N ALA A 141 2.98 2.04 1.23
CA ALA A 141 1.99 3.01 1.68
C ALA A 141 2.56 4.32 2.29
N PRO A 142 3.51 4.31 3.24
CA PRO A 142 4.08 5.55 3.75
C PRO A 142 4.91 6.30 2.69
N PHE A 143 5.55 5.58 1.78
CA PHE A 143 6.32 6.20 0.69
C PHE A 143 5.42 6.83 -0.36
N ALA A 144 4.22 6.27 -0.59
CA ALA A 144 3.19 6.88 -1.43
C ALA A 144 2.79 8.29 -0.94
N SER A 145 2.85 8.52 0.38
CA SER A 145 2.62 9.84 0.98
C SER A 145 3.81 10.77 0.75
N LEU A 146 5.02 10.27 1.03
CA LEU A 146 6.27 11.03 0.90
C LEU A 146 6.56 11.48 -0.54
N ILE A 147 6.40 10.61 -1.55
CA ILE A 147 6.65 10.98 -2.95
C ILE A 147 5.62 11.96 -3.52
N ARG A 148 4.51 12.20 -2.81
CA ARG A 148 3.52 13.23 -3.16
C ARG A 148 3.71 14.53 -2.37
N ASP A 149 4.71 14.57 -1.50
CA ASP A 149 5.00 15.74 -0.67
C ASP A 149 6.10 16.60 -1.32
N PRO A 150 5.83 17.88 -1.64
CA PRO A 150 6.84 18.80 -2.16
C PRO A 150 8.09 18.88 -1.29
N GLU A 151 7.95 18.76 0.03
CA GLU A 151 9.07 18.81 0.98
C GLU A 151 10.13 17.74 0.68
N THR A 152 9.72 16.58 0.16
CA THR A 152 10.64 15.51 -0.26
C THR A 152 11.58 15.97 -1.36
N TYR A 153 11.08 16.75 -2.33
CA TYR A 153 11.83 17.23 -3.47
C TYR A 153 12.64 18.50 -3.19
N GLU A 154 12.29 19.23 -2.13
CA GLU A 154 13.08 20.34 -1.60
C GLU A 154 14.31 19.83 -0.83
N LYS A 155 14.13 18.79 0.00
CA LYS A 155 15.19 18.26 0.87
C LYS A 155 16.20 17.38 0.13
N PHE A 156 15.84 16.77 -1.00
CA PHE A 156 16.67 15.79 -1.70
C PHE A 156 16.75 16.07 -3.21
N ASP A 157 17.92 15.83 -3.79
CA ASP A 157 18.17 15.98 -5.23
C ASP A 157 17.74 14.73 -6.01
N GLU A 158 17.84 13.55 -5.39
CA GLU A 158 17.44 12.29 -6.00
C GLU A 158 16.56 11.51 -5.03
N VAL A 159 15.41 11.06 -5.51
CA VAL A 159 14.42 10.29 -4.75
C VAL A 159 14.30 8.91 -5.39
N ILE A 160 14.84 7.89 -4.73
CA ILE A 160 14.88 6.52 -5.24
C ILE A 160 13.90 5.66 -4.47
N LEU A 161 12.78 5.30 -5.11
CA LEU A 161 11.82 4.36 -4.57
C LEU A 161 12.05 2.96 -5.13
N THR A 162 12.23 1.99 -4.25
CA THR A 162 12.31 0.59 -4.60
C THR A 162 11.11 -0.15 -4.04
N GLN A 163 10.41 -0.89 -4.91
CA GLN A 163 9.24 -1.67 -4.53
C GLN A 163 9.38 -3.11 -4.96
N THR A 164 9.27 -4.03 -4.01
CA THR A 164 9.37 -5.46 -4.24
C THR A 164 8.07 -6.18 -3.90
N CYS A 165 7.52 -6.89 -4.89
CA CYS A 165 6.29 -7.66 -4.75
C CYS A 165 6.49 -9.14 -5.06
N ARG A 166 5.49 -9.98 -4.72
CA ARG A 166 5.48 -11.41 -5.10
C ARG A 166 5.01 -11.57 -6.54
N GLU A 167 4.01 -10.78 -6.93
CA GLU A 167 3.41 -10.82 -8.25
C GLU A 167 3.50 -9.47 -8.96
N VAL A 168 3.44 -9.49 -10.29
CA VAL A 168 3.50 -8.26 -11.10
C VAL A 168 2.22 -7.42 -10.91
N SER A 169 1.08 -8.07 -10.72
CA SER A 169 -0.22 -7.45 -10.45
C SER A 169 -0.19 -6.55 -9.20
N GLU A 170 0.58 -6.93 -8.18
CA GLU A 170 0.74 -6.15 -6.95
C GLU A 170 1.53 -4.84 -7.16
N LEU A 171 2.28 -4.71 -8.27
CA LEU A 171 2.99 -3.47 -8.62
C LEU A 171 2.08 -2.43 -9.27
N ALA A 172 0.83 -2.78 -9.61
CA ALA A 172 -0.09 -1.87 -10.29
C ALA A 172 -0.32 -0.59 -9.48
N TYR A 173 -0.50 -0.68 -8.16
CA TYR A 173 -0.70 0.49 -7.30
C TYR A 173 0.43 1.51 -7.43
N ILE A 174 1.69 1.08 -7.28
CA ILE A 174 2.81 2.03 -7.30
C ILE A 174 3.10 2.56 -8.69
N LYS A 175 2.87 1.75 -9.73
CA LYS A 175 3.07 2.17 -11.12
C LYS A 175 2.05 3.23 -11.52
N GLU A 176 0.77 3.01 -11.20
CA GLU A 176 -0.27 4.02 -11.40
C GLU A 176 0.07 5.29 -10.62
N LEU A 177 0.44 5.17 -9.34
CA LEU A 177 0.75 6.32 -8.52
C LEU A 177 1.92 7.17 -9.06
N VAL A 178 3.01 6.54 -9.50
CA VAL A 178 4.15 7.28 -10.07
C VAL A 178 3.79 7.93 -11.40
N GLU A 179 2.92 7.30 -12.20
CA GLU A 179 2.41 7.91 -13.42
C GLU A 179 1.49 9.10 -13.14
N ASP A 180 0.59 8.97 -12.15
CA ASP A 180 -0.28 10.06 -11.71
C ASP A 180 0.54 11.26 -11.21
N ILE A 181 1.60 11.01 -10.42
CA ILE A 181 2.49 12.05 -9.88
C ILE A 181 3.20 12.84 -10.99
N ARG A 182 3.62 12.18 -12.06
CA ARG A 182 4.29 12.87 -13.19
C ARG A 182 3.36 13.87 -13.89
N ASN A 183 2.05 13.66 -13.79
CA ASN A 183 1.03 14.56 -14.33
C ASN A 183 0.48 15.53 -13.28
N ASP A 184 0.98 15.51 -12.05
CA ASP A 184 0.52 16.36 -10.97
C ASP A 184 1.02 17.81 -11.15
N PRO A 185 0.14 18.83 -11.07
CA PRO A 185 0.53 20.23 -11.26
C PRO A 185 1.51 20.78 -10.22
N LEU A 186 1.59 20.20 -9.03
CA LEU A 186 2.41 20.69 -7.92
C LEU A 186 3.78 19.99 -7.88
N VAL A 187 3.80 18.67 -8.06
CA VAL A 187 5.03 17.87 -7.90
C VAL A 187 5.53 17.24 -9.20
N GLY A 188 4.79 17.34 -10.31
CA GLY A 188 5.10 16.64 -11.55
C GLY A 188 6.45 16.99 -12.14
N GLU A 189 6.81 18.27 -12.20
CA GLU A 189 8.12 18.71 -12.72
C GLU A 189 9.28 18.17 -11.86
N PHE A 190 9.17 18.31 -10.54
CA PHE A 190 10.16 17.79 -9.60
C PHE A 190 10.28 16.27 -9.66
N ALA A 191 9.15 15.57 -9.75
CA ALA A 191 9.13 14.12 -9.82
C ALA A 191 9.71 13.60 -11.14
N ALA A 192 9.46 14.27 -12.27
CA ALA A 192 10.03 13.89 -13.55
C ALA A 192 11.56 13.94 -13.55
N GLU A 193 12.16 14.92 -12.86
CA GLU A 193 13.60 15.07 -12.75
C GLU A 193 14.23 14.19 -11.66
N LYS A 194 13.60 14.12 -10.49
CA LYS A 194 14.23 13.58 -9.27
C LYS A 194 13.76 12.18 -8.86
N LEU A 195 12.56 11.74 -9.27
CA LEU A 195 11.98 10.48 -8.82
C LEU A 195 12.34 9.31 -9.74
N THR A 196 13.00 8.30 -9.18
CA THR A 196 13.26 7.02 -9.85
C THR A 196 12.57 5.86 -9.14
N LEU A 197 11.74 5.11 -9.86
CA LEU A 197 11.09 3.89 -9.37
C LEU A 197 11.83 2.64 -9.87
N PHE A 198 12.37 1.84 -8.95
CA PHE A 198 12.84 0.49 -9.22
C PHE A 198 11.83 -0.55 -8.73
N THR A 199 11.24 -1.31 -9.65
CA THR A 199 10.36 -2.42 -9.26
C THR A 199 11.09 -3.75 -9.37
N SER A 200 10.93 -4.62 -8.38
CA SER A 200 11.42 -5.99 -8.44
C SER A 200 10.31 -6.98 -8.06
N ARG A 201 10.46 -8.23 -8.53
CA ARG A 201 9.56 -9.34 -8.19
C ARG A 201 10.39 -10.46 -7.60
N ARG A 202 9.90 -11.07 -6.52
CA ARG A 202 10.49 -12.31 -6.01
C ARG A 202 10.43 -13.39 -7.10
N ALA A 203 11.58 -13.94 -7.50
CA ALA A 203 11.60 -15.13 -8.32
C ALA A 203 10.90 -16.26 -7.56
N SER A 204 9.89 -16.89 -8.16
CA SER A 204 9.39 -18.17 -7.64
C SER A 204 10.56 -19.15 -7.65
N PRO A 205 10.73 -20.02 -6.62
CA PRO A 205 11.56 -21.19 -6.83
C PRO A 205 11.00 -21.90 -8.06
N MET A 206 11.81 -22.04 -9.11
CA MET A 206 11.53 -22.98 -10.18
C MET A 206 11.28 -24.33 -9.49
N SER A 207 10.11 -24.91 -9.67
CA SER A 207 9.96 -26.35 -9.48
C SER A 207 10.96 -26.97 -10.44
N ALA A 208 12.12 -27.41 -9.95
CA ALA A 208 13.05 -28.17 -10.76
C ALA A 208 12.28 -29.37 -11.30
N PRO A 209 12.08 -29.50 -12.63
CA PRO A 209 11.60 -30.75 -13.16
C PRO A 209 12.73 -31.75 -12.92
N ASN A 210 12.48 -32.71 -12.03
CA ASN A 210 13.38 -33.80 -11.66
C ASN A 210 14.65 -33.38 -10.89
N ALA A 211 14.49 -33.07 -9.61
CA ALA A 211 15.57 -33.32 -8.66
C ALA A 211 15.74 -34.84 -8.53
N SER A 212 16.78 -35.39 -9.17
CA SER A 212 17.30 -36.72 -8.82
C SER A 212 17.75 -36.72 -7.34
N PRO A 213 17.69 -37.85 -6.62
CA PRO A 213 17.80 -37.86 -5.16
C PRO A 213 19.20 -37.54 -4.60
N THR A 214 20.17 -37.20 -5.45
CA THR A 214 21.58 -37.14 -5.09
C THR A 214 22.09 -35.77 -4.66
N CYS A 215 21.28 -34.71 -4.75
CA CYS A 215 21.75 -33.36 -4.38
C CYS A 215 21.28 -32.92 -2.99
N SER A 216 21.64 -33.70 -1.97
CA SER A 216 21.60 -33.32 -0.56
C SER A 216 23.00 -33.07 -0.04
N ARG A 217 23.66 -31.99 -0.49
CA ARG A 217 24.80 -31.41 0.24
C ARG A 217 25.11 -30.00 -0.25
N ALA A 218 24.92 -29.05 0.66
CA ALA A 218 25.36 -27.67 0.57
C ALA A 218 26.90 -27.59 0.49
N ALA A 219 27.49 -27.77 -0.69
CA ALA A 219 28.91 -27.49 -0.96
C ALA A 219 29.27 -27.67 -2.46
N ALA A 220 28.54 -27.09 -3.41
CA ALA A 220 28.92 -27.22 -4.82
C ALA A 220 28.40 -26.07 -5.70
N CYS A 221 28.61 -24.81 -5.31
CA CYS A 221 28.41 -23.66 -6.20
C CYS A 221 29.72 -22.88 -6.42
N SER A 222 30.85 -23.59 -6.49
CA SER A 222 32.18 -23.00 -6.76
C SER A 222 32.87 -23.56 -8.00
N SER A 223 32.33 -24.60 -8.64
CA SER A 223 32.96 -25.35 -9.74
C SER A 223 32.27 -25.27 -11.11
N CYS A 224 31.18 -24.50 -11.26
CA CYS A 224 30.58 -24.31 -12.58
C CYS A 224 31.38 -23.26 -13.38
N SER A 225 32.22 -23.74 -14.32
CA SER A 225 33.08 -22.92 -15.18
C SER A 225 32.32 -21.91 -16.05
N THR A 226 31.04 -22.17 -16.31
CA THR A 226 30.15 -21.30 -17.10
C THR A 226 29.72 -20.04 -16.34
N CYS A 227 29.66 -20.08 -15.00
CA CYS A 227 29.24 -18.94 -14.19
C CYS A 227 30.37 -17.90 -13.96
N ARG A 228 31.65 -18.32 -14.03
CA ARG A 228 32.81 -17.42 -13.84
C ARG A 228 33.10 -16.50 -15.03
N ARG A 229 32.62 -16.80 -16.24
CA ARG A 229 32.89 -15.94 -17.42
C ARG A 229 32.00 -14.70 -17.51
N SER A 230 30.78 -14.74 -16.97
CA SER A 230 29.85 -13.60 -17.07
C SER A 230 30.18 -12.45 -16.10
N ILE A 231 30.79 -12.76 -14.95
CA ILE A 231 31.05 -11.76 -13.90
C ILE A 231 32.32 -10.93 -14.13
N ARG A 232 33.26 -11.38 -14.98
CA ARG A 232 34.52 -10.65 -15.21
C ARG A 232 34.51 -9.62 -16.35
N SER A 233 33.47 -9.53 -17.18
CA SER A 233 33.44 -8.54 -18.28
C SER A 233 32.61 -7.28 -17.99
N SER A 234 32.06 -7.11 -16.79
CA SER A 234 31.22 -5.93 -16.45
C SER A 234 31.82 -5.05 -15.34
N ILE A 235 33.11 -5.20 -15.03
CA ILE A 235 33.85 -4.34 -14.07
C ILE A 235 35.07 -3.66 -14.75
N ALA A 236 35.13 -3.67 -16.08
CA ALA A 236 36.11 -2.89 -16.83
C ALA A 236 35.53 -2.41 -18.15
N ALA A 237 34.73 -1.34 -18.08
CA ALA A 237 34.48 -0.36 -19.13
C ALA A 237 33.82 0.87 -18.48
#